data_AF-A0A520JAA0-F1
#
_entry.id   AF-A0A520JAA0-F1
#
_cell.length_a   1.000
_cell.length_b   1.000
_cell.length_c   1.000
_cell.angle_alpha   90.00
_cell.angle_beta   90.00
_cell.angle_gamma   90.00
#
_symmetry.space_group_name_H-M   'P 1'
#
loop_
_entity.id
_entity.type
_entity.pdbx_description
1 polymer ?
#
loop_
_entity_poly.entity_id
_entity_poly.type
_entity_poly.pdbx_seq_one_letter_code
_entity_poly.pdbx_strand_id
1 'polypeptide(L)'
;MQTARVTFLTTPDDKAALDAYAARTGHSVGHVLREASSRYIAEGAGREDADLAALVSEVNVAMPRMAAAIDRMIQTLDATHDEVDRTLRAAGIRK
;
A
#
# COMPACT_ATOMS: atom_id res chain seq x y z
N MET A 1 -22.30 -26.86 -19.95
CA MET A 1 -21.96 -25.55 -19.36
C MET A 1 -23.21 -25.00 -18.71
N GLN A 2 -23.23 -24.82 -17.38
CA GLN A 2 -24.40 -24.32 -16.66
C GLN A 2 -24.25 -22.80 -16.51
N THR A 3 -25.16 -22.02 -17.10
CA THR A 3 -25.16 -20.55 -16.97
C THR A 3 -26.20 -20.14 -15.94
N ALA A 4 -25.79 -19.41 -14.90
CA ALA A 4 -26.71 -18.77 -13.97
C ALA A 4 -27.09 -17.37 -14.45
N ARG A 5 -28.34 -16.96 -14.23
CA ARG A 5 -28.78 -15.58 -14.43
C ARG A 5 -28.41 -14.77 -13.19
N VAL A 6 -27.72 -13.65 -13.40
CA VAL A 6 -27.32 -12.72 -12.33
C VAL A 6 -27.97 -11.37 -12.59
N THR A 7 -28.45 -10.73 -11.53
CA THR A 7 -28.89 -9.33 -11.54
C THR A 7 -27.97 -8.57 -10.59
N PHE A 8 -27.42 -7.45 -11.06
CA PHE A 8 -26.65 -6.53 -10.22
C PHE A 8 -27.28 -5.15 -10.28
N LEU A 9 -27.08 -4.37 -9.23
CA LEU A 9 -27.53 -3.00 -9.14
C LEU A 9 -26.36 -2.09 -9.54
N THR A 10 -26.65 -1.08 -10.35
CA THR A 10 -25.68 -0.09 -10.82
C THR A 10 -26.41 1.23 -11.08
N THR A 11 -25.67 2.32 -11.23
CA THR A 11 -26.28 3.60 -11.58
C THR A 11 -26.75 3.59 -13.05
N PRO A 12 -27.73 4.43 -13.42
CA PRO A 12 -28.14 4.56 -14.82
C PRO A 12 -26.98 4.94 -15.75
N ASP A 13 -26.07 5.81 -15.29
CA ASP A 13 -24.93 6.30 -16.06
C ASP A 13 -23.90 5.18 -16.30
N ASP A 14 -23.58 4.40 -15.26
CA ASP A 14 -22.68 3.25 -15.39
C ASP A 14 -23.24 2.18 -16.33
N LYS A 15 -24.56 1.94 -16.26
CA LYS A 15 -25.24 1.04 -17.19
C LYS A 15 -25.12 1.53 -18.63
N ALA A 16 -25.39 2.81 -18.89
CA ALA A 16 -25.28 3.40 -20.22
C ALA A 16 -23.84 3.33 -20.76
N ALA A 17 -22.85 3.58 -19.91
CA ALA A 17 -21.44 3.45 -20.25
C ALA A 17 -21.06 2.00 -20.61
N LEU A 18 -21.55 1.03 -19.84
CA LEU A 18 -21.33 -0.40 -20.08
C LEU A 18 -21.99 -0.87 -21.38
N ASP A 19 -23.23 -0.45 -21.64
CA ASP A 19 -23.95 -0.73 -22.88
C ASP A 19 -23.20 -0.15 -24.09
N ALA A 20 -22.74 1.10 -24.00
CA ALA A 20 -21.98 1.77 -25.06
C ALA A 20 -20.61 1.11 -25.30
N TYR A 21 -19.93 0.66 -24.24
CA TYR A 21 -18.68 -0.08 -24.36
C TYR A 21 -18.89 -1.42 -25.06
N ALA A 22 -19.90 -2.18 -24.65
CA ALA A 22 -20.24 -3.48 -25.24
C ALA A 22 -20.58 -3.33 -26.73
N ALA A 23 -21.39 -2.34 -27.09
CA ALA A 23 -21.73 -2.04 -28.48
C ALA A 23 -20.49 -1.66 -29.31
N ARG A 24 -19.60 -0.79 -28.79
CA ARG A 24 -18.38 -0.38 -29.48
C ARG A 24 -17.39 -1.52 -29.72
N THR A 25 -17.38 -2.52 -28.83
CA THR A 25 -16.49 -3.68 -28.92
C THR A 25 -17.12 -4.88 -29.63
N GLY A 26 -18.38 -4.76 -30.09
CA GLY A 26 -19.07 -5.85 -30.79
C GLY A 26 -19.45 -7.03 -29.88
N HIS A 27 -19.56 -6.79 -28.57
CA HIS A 27 -19.85 -7.81 -27.58
C HIS A 27 -21.16 -7.54 -26.84
N SER A 28 -21.71 -8.58 -26.20
CA SER A 28 -22.83 -8.39 -25.27
C SER A 28 -22.31 -7.96 -23.90
N VAL A 29 -23.14 -7.23 -23.14
CA VAL A 29 -22.82 -6.87 -21.75
C VAL A 29 -22.45 -8.09 -20.90
N GLY A 30 -23.18 -9.20 -21.08
CA GLY A 30 -22.89 -10.44 -20.36
C GLY A 30 -21.54 -11.07 -20.75
N HIS A 31 -21.04 -10.85 -21.98
CA HIS A 31 -19.69 -11.23 -22.36
C HIS A 31 -18.66 -10.37 -21.63
N VAL A 32 -18.82 -9.05 -21.70
CA VAL A 32 -17.92 -8.08 -21.04
C VAL A 32 -17.82 -8.35 -19.55
N LEU A 33 -18.95 -8.55 -18.86
CA LEU A 33 -18.97 -8.84 -17.42
C LEU A 33 -18.32 -10.18 -17.07
N ARG A 34 -18.53 -11.22 -17.90
CA ARG A 34 -17.90 -12.53 -17.67
C ARG A 34 -16.39 -12.45 -17.85
N GLU A 35 -15.94 -11.73 -18.88
CA GLU A 35 -14.52 -11.51 -19.13
C GLU A 35 -13.88 -10.70 -18.00
N ALA A 36 -14.49 -9.57 -17.62
CA ALA A 36 -14.02 -8.74 -16.52
C ALA A 36 -13.97 -9.52 -15.20
N SER A 37 -15.00 -10.32 -14.90
CA SER A 37 -15.01 -11.18 -13.71
C SER A 37 -13.91 -12.24 -13.76
N SER A 38 -13.67 -12.86 -14.91
CA SER A 38 -12.61 -13.86 -15.07
C SER A 38 -11.23 -13.25 -14.87
N ARG A 39 -11.00 -12.05 -15.43
CA ARG A 39 -9.76 -11.29 -15.23
C ARG A 39 -9.58 -10.88 -13.78
N TYR A 40 -10.62 -10.33 -13.15
CA TYR A 40 -10.58 -9.90 -11.74
C TYR A 40 -10.27 -11.08 -10.80
N ILE A 41 -10.90 -12.23 -11.01
CA ILE A 41 -10.62 -13.44 -10.23
C ILE A 41 -9.18 -13.93 -10.47
N ALA A 42 -8.70 -13.91 -11.71
CA ALA A 42 -7.35 -14.33 -12.05
C ALA A 42 -6.27 -13.38 -11.51
N GLU A 43 -6.53 -12.06 -11.52
CA GLU A 43 -5.63 -11.02 -11.02
C GLU A 43 -5.59 -10.99 -9.48
N GLY A 44 -6.75 -11.13 -8.83
CA GLY A 44 -6.87 -11.14 -7.36
C GLY A 44 -6.30 -12.40 -6.71
N ALA A 45 -6.25 -13.54 -7.42
CA ALA A 45 -5.82 -14.81 -6.85
C ALA A 45 -4.29 -14.96 -6.65
N GLY A 46 -3.48 -13.94 -6.92
CA GLY A 46 -2.03 -14.08 -6.69
C GLY A 46 -1.19 -12.80 -6.71
N ARG A 47 -1.70 -11.68 -7.24
CA ARG A 47 -0.91 -10.45 -7.31
C ARG A 47 -0.92 -9.66 -6.01
N GLU A 48 -2.10 -9.46 -5.41
CA GLU A 48 -2.23 -8.69 -4.16
C GLU A 48 -1.46 -9.34 -3.01
N ASP A 49 -1.51 -10.68 -2.90
CA ASP A 49 -0.79 -11.42 -1.86
C ASP A 49 0.74 -11.37 -2.06
N ALA A 50 1.22 -11.41 -3.32
CA ALA A 50 2.64 -11.32 -3.62
C ALA A 50 3.20 -9.91 -3.37
N ASP A 51 2.46 -8.88 -3.78
CA ASP A 51 2.81 -7.48 -3.54
C ASP A 51 2.81 -7.18 -2.03
N LEU A 52 1.84 -7.70 -1.28
CA LEU A 52 1.80 -7.61 0.18
C LEU A 52 2.97 -8.34 0.85
N ALA A 53 3.31 -9.55 0.39
CA ALA A 53 4.44 -10.31 0.92
C ALA A 53 5.77 -9.58 0.69
N ALA A 54 5.95 -8.96 -0.48
CA ALA A 54 7.12 -8.14 -0.78
C ALA A 54 7.22 -6.93 0.17
N LEU A 55 6.12 -6.20 0.36
CA LEU A 55 6.07 -5.07 1.29
C LEU A 55 6.40 -5.49 2.74
N VAL A 56 5.82 -6.60 3.21
CA VAL A 56 6.10 -7.13 4.55
C VAL A 56 7.59 -7.49 4.70
N SER A 57 8.19 -8.09 3.69
CA SER A 57 9.62 -8.40 3.68
C SER A 57 10.48 -7.13 3.78
N GLU A 58 10.15 -6.07 3.02
CA GLU A 58 10.85 -4.80 3.08
C GLU A 58 10.72 -4.12 4.45
N VAL A 59 9.52 -4.09 5.03
CA VAL A 59 9.29 -3.53 6.37
C VAL A 59 10.07 -4.29 7.43
N ASN A 60 10.10 -5.62 7.37
CA ASN A 60 10.86 -6.44 8.33
C ASN A 60 12.37 -6.17 8.27
N VAL A 61 12.90 -5.74 7.12
CA VAL A 61 14.32 -5.33 6.98
C VAL A 61 14.52 -3.88 7.40
N ALA A 62 13.60 -2.98 7.06
CA ALA A 62 13.71 -1.56 7.34
C ALA A 62 13.57 -1.24 8.84
N MET A 63 12.63 -1.88 9.54
CA MET A 63 12.29 -1.58 10.92
C MET A 63 13.49 -1.73 11.89
N PRO A 64 14.28 -2.83 11.86
CA PRO A 64 15.47 -2.95 12.70
C PRO A 64 16.53 -1.89 12.38
N ARG A 65 16.70 -1.53 11.10
CA ARG A 65 17.67 -0.51 10.67
C ARG A 65 17.28 0.88 11.18
N MET A 66 15.99 1.19 11.13
CA MET A 66 15.43 2.43 11.66
C MET A 66 15.59 2.52 13.18
N ALA A 67 15.25 1.44 13.90
CA ALA A 67 15.45 1.38 15.35
C ALA A 67 16.93 1.63 15.72
N ALA A 68 17.85 0.92 15.07
CA ALA A 68 19.28 1.10 15.32
C ALA A 68 19.78 2.51 14.95
N ALA A 69 19.19 3.17 13.95
CA ALA A 69 19.54 4.54 13.60
C ALA A 69 19.06 5.54 14.67
N ILE A 70 17.85 5.33 15.20
CA ILE A 70 17.30 6.12 16.29
C ILE A 70 18.16 5.96 17.56
N ASP A 71 18.54 4.72 17.91
CA ASP A 71 19.39 4.47 19.08
C ASP A 71 20.74 5.20 18.99
N ARG A 72 21.39 5.17 17.81
CA ARG A 72 22.64 5.91 17.59
C ARG A 72 22.45 7.42 17.70
N MET A 73 21.31 7.93 17.22
CA MET A 73 20.99 9.35 17.33
C MET A 73 20.80 9.77 18.78
N ILE A 74 20.09 8.97 19.58
CA ILE A 74 19.92 9.20 21.03
C ILE A 74 21.29 9.25 21.72
N GLN A 75 22.15 8.26 21.48
CA GLN A 75 23.50 8.22 22.06
C GLN A 75 24.34 9.44 21.69
N THR A 76 24.24 9.89 20.43
CA THR A 76 24.96 11.08 19.96
C THR A 76 24.46 12.34 20.65
N LEU A 77 23.14 12.48 20.82
CA LEU A 77 22.54 13.61 21.52
C LEU A 77 22.95 13.64 22.99
N ASP A 78 22.93 12.50 23.68
CA ASP A 78 23.35 12.40 25.07
C ASP A 78 24.82 12.80 25.24
N ALA A 79 25.70 12.26 24.40
CA ALA A 79 27.12 12.62 24.41
C ALA A 79 27.36 14.12 24.15
N THR A 80 26.58 14.70 23.22
CA THR A 80 26.65 16.13 22.90
C THR A 80 26.17 16.97 24.08
N HIS A 81 25.06 16.60 24.72
CA HIS A 81 24.57 17.29 25.91
C HIS A 81 25.59 17.25 27.05
N ASP A 82 26.21 16.09 27.31
CA ASP A 82 27.24 15.95 28.35
C ASP A 82 28.49 16.79 28.07
N GLU A 83 28.89 16.91 26.81
CA GLU A 83 30.00 17.77 26.40
C GLU A 83 29.67 19.26 26.57
N VAL A 84 28.48 19.68 26.12
CA VAL A 84 27.99 21.05 26.30
C VAL A 84 27.90 21.39 27.79
N ASP A 85 27.37 20.49 28.60
CA ASP A 85 27.26 20.66 30.05
C ASP A 85 28.62 20.83 30.72
N ARG A 86 29.59 19.98 30.39
CA ARG A 86 30.97 20.12 30.89
C ARG A 86 31.58 21.46 30.50
N THR A 87 31.38 21.88 29.25
CA THR A 87 31.91 23.14 28.72
C THR A 87 31.29 24.34 29.43
N LEU A 88 29.96 24.35 29.61
CA LEU A 88 29.25 25.42 30.30
C LEU A 88 29.57 25.49 31.80
N ARG A 89 29.77 24.34 32.46
CA ARG A 89 30.25 24.29 33.85
C ARG A 89 31.68 24.82 33.99
N ALA A 90 32.58 24.43 33.09
CA ALA A 90 33.96 24.92 33.08
C ALA A 90 34.03 26.45 32.85
N ALA A 91 33.12 27.00 32.06
CA ALA A 91 32.98 28.44 31.84
C ALA A 91 32.27 29.18 32.99
N GLY A 92 31.77 28.48 34.02
CA GLY A 92 31.03 29.07 35.15
C GLY A 92 29.62 29.56 34.80
N ILE A 93 29.11 29.20 33.62
CA ILE A 93 27.79 29.64 33.11
C ILE A 93 26.67 28.73 33.66
N ARG A 94 26.98 27.43 33.84
CA ARG A 94 26.05 26.42 34.38
C ARG A 94 26.60 25.88 35.71
N LYS A 95 25.76 25.75 36.73
CA LYS A 95 26.15 25.16 38.03
C LYS A 95 26.23 23.65 37.98
#